data_AF-A0A6J1P7B1-F1
#
_entry.id   AF-A0A6J1P7B1-F1
#
_cell.length_a   1.000
_cell.length_b   1.000
_cell.length_c   1.000
_cell.angle_alpha   90.00
_cell.angle_beta   90.00
_cell.angle_gamma   90.00
#
_symmetry.space_group_name_H-M   'P 1'
#
loop_
_entity.id
_entity.type
_entity.pdbx_description
1 polymer ?
#
loop_
_entity_poly.entity_id
_entity_poly.type
_entity_poly.pdbx_seq_one_letter_code
_entity_poly.pdbx_strand_id
1 'polypeptide(L)'
;LTLYLFLNFSQVLAEKLGDDKGLTEHLKLPIQRINDYQLLLKELVKYSRRLGDDCTDLQKALELFLGVPTRATNNLFIDSIEGYRGNIYKLGRLLTHDWFTVDFGEKPENKYLFLFKARILICNVESIGDGRSVFVLKHIVKLPDTEL
;
A
#
# COMPACT_ATOMS: atom_id res chain seq x y z
N LEU A 1 20.72 -12.43 -15.58
CA LEU A 1 20.00 -12.99 -16.75
C LEU A 1 18.57 -12.43 -16.87
N THR A 2 17.75 -12.47 -15.82
CA THR A 2 16.34 -12.01 -15.80
C THR A 2 16.17 -10.52 -16.06
N LEU A 3 17.00 -9.66 -15.47
CA LEU A 3 16.96 -8.20 -15.70
C LEU A 3 17.34 -7.83 -17.15
N TYR A 4 18.29 -8.58 -17.73
CA TYR A 4 18.77 -8.36 -19.09
C TYR A 4 17.73 -8.81 -20.14
N LEU A 5 17.03 -9.92 -19.86
CA LEU A 5 15.88 -10.38 -20.65
C LEU A 5 14.70 -9.40 -20.57
N PHE A 6 14.42 -8.83 -19.40
CA PHE A 6 13.36 -7.84 -19.23
C PHE A 6 13.65 -6.53 -19.98
N LEU A 7 14.89 -6.03 -19.91
CA LEU A 7 15.30 -4.83 -20.64
C LEU A 7 15.28 -5.05 -22.16
N ASN A 8 15.76 -6.20 -22.65
CA ASN A 8 15.67 -6.56 -24.07
C ASN A 8 14.22 -6.69 -24.54
N PHE A 9 13.35 -7.34 -23.75
CA PHE A 9 11.93 -7.46 -24.09
C PHE A 9 11.23 -6.10 -24.15
N SER A 10 11.50 -5.24 -23.18
CA SER A 10 11.02 -3.85 -23.14
C SER A 10 11.43 -3.06 -24.38
N GLN A 11 12.69 -3.20 -24.83
CA GLN A 11 13.22 -2.46 -25.97
C GLN A 11 12.64 -2.96 -27.29
N VAL A 12 12.54 -4.29 -27.47
CA VAL A 12 11.90 -4.92 -28.63
C VAL A 12 10.41 -4.57 -28.73
N LEU A 13 9.72 -4.40 -27.60
CA LEU A 13 8.32 -3.96 -27.59
C LEU A 13 8.16 -2.49 -28.00
N ALA A 14 9.03 -1.59 -27.52
CA ALA A 14 9.00 -0.17 -27.88
C ALA A 14 9.21 0.03 -29.39
N GLU A 15 10.20 -0.67 -29.97
CA GLU A 15 10.47 -0.63 -31.41
C GLU A 15 9.31 -1.17 -32.26
N LYS A 16 8.65 -2.25 -31.82
CA LYS A 16 7.48 -2.81 -32.52
C LYS A 16 6.25 -1.91 -32.49
N LEU A 17 6.13 -1.07 -31.47
CA LEU A 17 5.00 -0.15 -31.29
C LEU A 17 5.25 1.22 -31.95
N GLY A 18 6.47 1.49 -32.45
CA GLY A 18 6.85 2.77 -33.03
C GLY A 18 6.81 3.92 -32.02
N ASP A 19 7.03 3.61 -30.73
CA ASP A 19 6.97 4.58 -29.64
C ASP A 19 8.36 5.11 -29.33
N ASP A 20 8.51 6.43 -29.30
CA ASP A 20 9.76 7.14 -28.96
C ASP A 20 10.15 6.95 -27.48
N LYS A 21 9.22 6.46 -26.65
CA LYS A 21 9.43 6.25 -25.21
C LYS A 21 9.57 4.76 -24.89
N GLY A 22 10.61 4.42 -24.13
CA GLY A 22 10.79 3.05 -23.64
C GLY A 22 9.74 2.66 -22.60
N LEU A 23 9.44 1.37 -22.45
CA LEU A 23 8.46 0.83 -21.47
C LEU A 23 8.62 1.42 -20.06
N THR A 24 9.86 1.62 -19.61
CA THR A 24 10.17 2.24 -18.31
C THR A 24 9.57 3.65 -18.16
N GLU A 25 9.55 4.44 -19.23
CA GLU A 25 8.92 5.77 -19.23
C GLU A 25 7.39 5.66 -19.19
N HIS A 26 6.80 4.68 -19.89
CA HIS A 26 5.36 4.42 -19.78
C HIS A 26 4.95 3.96 -18.38
N LEU A 27 5.77 3.14 -17.72
CA LEU A 27 5.53 2.68 -16.35
C LEU A 27 5.65 3.80 -15.30
N LYS A 28 6.32 4.91 -15.62
CA LYS A 28 6.37 6.11 -14.76
C LYS A 28 5.12 6.98 -14.87
N LEU A 29 4.42 6.96 -16.01
CA LEU A 29 3.25 7.83 -16.26
C LEU A 29 2.16 7.70 -15.18
N PRO A 30 1.78 6.51 -14.68
CA PRO A 30 0.78 6.40 -13.61
C PRO A 30 1.22 7.05 -12.29
N ILE A 31 2.50 6.90 -11.93
CA ILE A 31 3.08 7.50 -10.71
C ILE A 31 3.14 9.02 -10.85
N GLN A 32 3.60 9.51 -12.01
CA GLN A 32 3.65 10.94 -12.32
C GLN A 32 2.26 11.57 -12.27
N ARG A 33 1.25 10.93 -12.89
CA ARG A 33 -0.14 11.41 -12.84
C ARG A 33 -0.69 11.48 -11.43
N ILE A 34 -0.35 10.54 -10.54
CA ILE A 34 -0.76 10.62 -9.12
C ILE A 34 -0.17 11.87 -8.46
N ASN A 35 1.11 12.17 -8.71
CA ASN A 35 1.75 13.36 -8.16
C ASN A 35 1.14 14.65 -8.71
N ASP A 36 0.85 14.70 -10.00
CA ASP A 36 0.19 15.84 -10.64
C ASP A 36 -1.19 16.10 -10.02
N TYR A 37 -2.01 15.06 -9.83
CA TYR A 37 -3.31 15.19 -9.17
C TYR A 37 -3.19 15.64 -7.72
N GLN A 38 -2.21 15.13 -6.96
CA GLN A 38 -1.96 15.58 -5.59
C GLN A 38 -1.58 17.07 -5.55
N LEU A 39 -0.76 17.54 -6.48
CA LEU A 39 -0.35 18.95 -6.55
C LEU A 39 -1.54 19.85 -6.90
N LEU A 40 -2.28 19.51 -7.96
CA LEU A 40 -3.46 20.26 -8.38
C LEU A 40 -4.52 20.33 -7.28
N LEU A 41 -4.82 19.21 -6.61
CA LEU A 41 -5.79 19.19 -5.51
C LEU A 41 -5.32 20.04 -4.31
N LYS A 42 -4.02 20.03 -3.98
CA LYS A 42 -3.46 20.91 -2.94
C LYS A 42 -3.66 22.38 -3.30
N GLU A 43 -3.42 22.76 -4.55
CA GLU A 43 -3.62 24.14 -5.01
C GLU A 43 -5.09 24.54 -4.97
N LEU A 44 -5.99 23.69 -5.48
CA LEU A 44 -7.44 23.95 -5.45
C LEU A 44 -7.95 24.14 -4.01
N VAL A 45 -7.58 23.25 -3.08
CA VAL A 45 -7.95 23.40 -1.66
C VAL A 45 -7.42 24.72 -1.08
N LYS A 46 -6.17 25.08 -1.39
CA LYS A 46 -5.55 26.34 -0.93
C LYS A 46 -6.32 27.55 -1.46
N TYR A 47 -6.70 27.58 -2.73
CA TYR A 47 -7.44 28.69 -3.32
C TYR A 47 -8.87 28.79 -2.77
N SER A 48 -9.61 27.68 -2.71
CA SER A 48 -10.96 27.66 -2.15
C SER A 48 -10.99 28.17 -0.71
N ARG A 49 -10.03 27.77 0.14
CA ARG A 49 -9.91 28.29 1.51
C ARG A 49 -9.68 29.81 1.56
N ARG A 50 -8.92 30.37 0.61
CA ARG A 50 -8.67 31.82 0.55
C ARG A 50 -9.90 32.61 0.09
N LEU A 51 -10.73 32.00 -0.75
CA LEU A 51 -11.99 32.59 -1.22
C LEU A 51 -13.14 32.44 -0.21
N GLY A 52 -12.97 31.57 0.80
CA GLY A 52 -14.02 31.27 1.77
C GLY A 52 -15.02 30.21 1.29
N ASP A 53 -14.70 29.50 0.21
CA ASP A 53 -15.54 28.45 -0.35
C ASP A 53 -15.46 27.17 0.50
N ASP A 54 -16.55 26.39 0.49
CA ASP A 54 -16.51 25.02 1.02
C ASP A 54 -15.58 24.16 0.14
N CYS A 55 -14.57 23.56 0.77
CA CYS A 55 -13.59 22.70 0.13
C CYS A 55 -13.56 21.29 0.74
N THR A 56 -14.61 20.89 1.44
CA THR A 56 -14.70 19.59 2.12
C THR A 56 -14.45 18.42 1.16
N ASP A 57 -15.09 18.42 -0.01
CA ASP A 57 -14.93 17.32 -0.97
C ASP A 57 -13.58 17.35 -1.69
N LEU A 58 -13.01 18.53 -1.92
CA LEU A 58 -11.63 18.67 -2.44
C LEU A 58 -10.61 18.13 -1.43
N GLN A 59 -10.83 18.34 -0.12
CA GLN A 59 -9.98 17.78 0.93
C GLN A 59 -10.08 16.25 0.97
N LYS A 60 -11.28 15.68 0.91
CA LYS A 60 -11.47 14.22 0.83
C LYS A 60 -10.79 13.62 -0.40
N ALA A 61 -10.93 14.28 -1.56
CA ALA A 61 -10.25 13.85 -2.78
C ALA A 61 -8.72 13.88 -2.60
N LEU A 62 -8.17 14.97 -2.04
CA LEU A 62 -6.75 15.08 -1.76
C LEU A 62 -6.26 13.96 -0.83
N GLU A 63 -6.98 13.66 0.25
CA GLU A 63 -6.64 12.57 1.17
C GLU A 63 -6.64 11.20 0.48
N LEU A 64 -7.61 10.95 -0.41
CA LEU A 64 -7.65 9.72 -1.20
C LEU A 64 -6.41 9.58 -2.08
N PHE A 65 -6.02 10.64 -2.79
CA PHE A 65 -4.85 10.65 -3.68
C PHE A 65 -3.53 10.54 -2.91
N LEU A 66 -3.41 11.21 -1.76
CA LEU A 66 -2.26 11.07 -0.87
C LEU A 66 -2.12 9.64 -0.32
N GLY A 67 -3.22 8.92 -0.16
CA GLY A 67 -3.22 7.55 0.33
C GLY A 67 -2.85 6.48 -0.71
N VAL A 68 -2.87 6.78 -2.01
CA VAL A 68 -2.60 5.77 -3.06
C VAL A 68 -1.19 5.17 -2.97
N PRO A 69 -0.10 5.96 -2.88
CA PRO A 69 1.25 5.40 -2.77
C PRO A 69 1.42 4.53 -1.53
N THR A 70 0.92 4.98 -0.38
CA THR A 70 0.96 4.21 0.87
C THR A 70 0.23 2.89 0.74
N ARG A 71 -0.95 2.86 0.10
CA ARG A 71 -1.70 1.61 -0.13
C ARG A 71 -0.93 0.64 -1.03
N ALA A 72 -0.25 1.15 -2.07
CA ALA A 72 0.58 0.32 -2.94
C ALA A 72 1.76 -0.29 -2.17
N THR A 73 2.43 0.49 -1.33
CA THR A 73 3.49 -0.01 -0.43
C THR A 73 2.95 -1.04 0.54
N ASN A 74 1.81 -0.79 1.18
CA ASN A 74 1.18 -1.71 2.13
C ASN A 74 0.84 -3.06 1.49
N ASN A 75 0.46 -3.09 0.21
CA ASN A 75 0.21 -4.35 -0.50
C ASN A 75 1.46 -5.24 -0.54
N LEU A 76 2.68 -4.68 -0.66
CA LEU A 76 3.92 -5.48 -0.61
C LEU A 76 4.07 -6.22 0.73
N PHE A 77 3.71 -5.58 1.83
CA PHE A 77 3.70 -6.22 3.15
C PHE A 77 2.59 -7.27 3.27
N ILE A 78 1.39 -6.98 2.77
CA ILE A 78 0.26 -7.93 2.76
C ILE A 78 0.62 -9.18 1.94
N ASP A 79 1.26 -9.01 0.79
CA ASP A 79 1.69 -10.09 -0.10
C ASP A 79 2.78 -10.96 0.54
N SER A 80 3.47 -10.44 1.55
CA SER A 80 4.49 -11.14 2.33
C SER A 80 3.90 -11.88 3.56
N ILE A 81 2.58 -11.87 3.74
CA ILE A 81 1.90 -12.61 4.81
C ILE A 81 1.67 -14.05 4.39
N GLU A 82 2.11 -14.99 5.22
CA GLU A 82 1.89 -16.41 5.04
C GLU A 82 0.95 -17.00 6.09
N GLY A 83 0.30 -18.12 5.75
CA GLY A 83 -0.57 -18.85 6.68
C GLY A 83 -2.03 -18.36 6.73
N TYR A 84 -2.39 -17.27 6.04
CA TYR A 84 -3.79 -16.86 5.93
C TYR A 84 -4.58 -17.79 4.98
N ARG A 85 -5.66 -18.41 5.48
CA ARG A 85 -6.52 -19.29 4.68
C ARG A 85 -7.62 -18.50 3.99
N GLY A 86 -7.46 -18.25 2.69
CA GLY A 86 -8.43 -17.56 1.85
C GLY A 86 -7.86 -16.31 1.22
N ASN A 87 -8.73 -15.47 0.67
CA ASN A 87 -8.32 -14.22 0.04
C ASN A 87 -8.19 -13.11 1.10
N ILE A 88 -6.95 -12.72 1.43
CA ILE A 88 -6.66 -11.67 2.42
C ILE A 88 -7.23 -10.30 2.04
N TYR A 89 -7.36 -9.99 0.74
CA TYR A 89 -7.94 -8.73 0.28
C TYR A 89 -9.44 -8.61 0.60
N LYS A 90 -10.13 -9.71 0.94
CA LYS A 90 -11.51 -9.65 1.48
C LYS A 90 -11.59 -9.03 2.87
N LEU A 91 -10.47 -8.84 3.56
CA LEU A 91 -10.41 -8.08 4.82
C LEU A 91 -10.55 -6.56 4.60
N GLY A 92 -10.48 -6.11 3.35
CA GLY A 92 -10.58 -4.70 2.99
C GLY A 92 -9.25 -3.96 3.14
N ARG A 93 -9.34 -2.63 3.28
CA ARG A 93 -8.16 -1.77 3.39
C ARG A 93 -7.40 -2.05 4.69
N LEU A 94 -6.10 -2.27 4.58
CA LEU A 94 -5.18 -2.23 5.71
C LEU A 94 -5.12 -0.79 6.26
N LEU A 95 -5.45 -0.65 7.54
CA LEU A 95 -5.48 0.64 8.24
C LEU A 95 -4.07 1.02 8.72
N THR A 96 -3.36 0.07 9.34
CA THR A 96 -1.98 0.24 9.79
C THR A 96 -1.32 -1.13 10.02
N HIS A 97 0.00 -1.14 10.10
CA HIS A 97 0.78 -2.31 10.51
C HIS A 97 2.10 -1.86 11.16
N ASP A 98 2.48 -2.50 12.27
CA ASP A 98 3.73 -2.20 12.98
C ASP A 98 4.07 -3.29 14.01
N TRP A 99 5.19 -3.13 14.70
CA TRP A 99 5.56 -3.90 15.89
C TRP A 99 4.78 -3.43 17.12
N PHE A 100 4.22 -4.40 17.85
CA PHE A 100 3.53 -4.18 19.11
C PHE A 100 3.91 -5.24 20.13
N THR A 101 4.01 -4.84 21.39
CA THR A 101 4.07 -5.77 22.52
C THR A 101 2.65 -6.29 22.79
N VAL A 102 2.45 -7.60 22.65
CA VAL A 102 1.19 -8.28 22.90
C VAL A 102 1.34 -9.17 24.13
N ASP A 103 0.40 -9.05 25.07
CA ASP A 103 0.33 -9.91 26.25
C ASP A 103 -0.86 -10.87 26.12
N PHE A 104 -0.56 -12.18 26.14
CA PHE A 104 -1.55 -13.25 26.10
C PHE A 104 -1.81 -13.88 27.47
N GLY A 105 -1.27 -13.31 28.56
CA GLY A 105 -1.45 -13.78 29.93
C GLY A 105 -0.33 -14.69 30.47
N GLU A 106 0.65 -15.05 29.64
CA GLU A 106 1.87 -15.73 30.08
C GLU A 106 3.03 -14.76 30.22
N LYS A 107 3.42 -14.12 29.10
CA LYS A 107 4.49 -13.14 29.03
C LYS A 107 4.26 -12.20 27.84
N PRO A 108 4.54 -10.89 27.99
CA PRO A 108 4.52 -9.97 26.86
C PRO A 108 5.55 -10.35 25.80
N GLU A 109 5.11 -10.44 24.53
CA GLU A 109 5.95 -10.75 23.38
C GLU A 109 5.83 -9.65 22.32
N ASN A 110 6.94 -9.33 21.65
CA ASN A 110 6.90 -8.39 20.53
C ASN A 110 6.45 -9.12 19.25
N LYS A 111 5.35 -8.64 18.65
CA LYS A 111 4.71 -9.23 17.46
C LYS A 111 4.49 -8.16 16.41
N TYR A 112 4.45 -8.57 15.15
CA TYR A 112 4.08 -7.68 14.06
C TYR A 112 2.58 -7.79 13.78
N LEU A 113 1.88 -6.67 13.81
CA LEU A 113 0.43 -6.62 13.68
C LEU A 113 0.01 -6.00 12.35
N PHE A 114 -1.04 -6.55 11.74
CA PHE A 114 -1.75 -5.93 10.62
C PHE A 114 -3.19 -5.64 11.03
N LEU A 115 -3.56 -4.36 11.05
CA LEU A 115 -4.89 -3.90 11.42
C LEU A 115 -5.75 -3.66 10.18
N PHE A 116 -6.81 -4.43 10.05
CA PHE A 116 -7.91 -4.23 9.09
C PHE A 116 -9.16 -3.77 9.83
N LYS A 117 -10.17 -3.25 9.10
CA LYS A 117 -11.40 -2.70 9.70
C LYS A 117 -12.08 -3.65 10.70
N ALA A 118 -12.13 -4.94 10.39
CA ALA A 118 -12.83 -5.93 11.23
C ALA A 118 -11.90 -6.98 11.86
N ARG A 119 -10.58 -6.93 11.60
CA ARG A 119 -9.65 -7.97 12.05
C ARG A 119 -8.25 -7.44 12.33
N ILE A 120 -7.59 -8.03 13.32
CA ILE A 120 -6.15 -7.89 13.55
C ILE A 120 -5.50 -9.22 13.22
N LEU A 121 -4.46 -9.19 12.38
CA LEU A 121 -3.59 -10.33 12.15
C LEU A 121 -2.32 -10.15 13.00
N ILE A 122 -1.98 -11.17 13.78
CA ILE A 122 -0.77 -11.20 14.61
C ILE A 122 0.23 -12.16 13.96
N CYS A 123 1.39 -11.64 13.58
CA CYS A 123 2.39 -12.38 12.83
C CYS A 123 3.73 -12.46 13.60
N ASN A 124 4.43 -13.57 13.40
CA ASN A 124 5.88 -13.62 13.63
C ASN A 124 6.59 -13.15 12.36
N VAL A 125 7.74 -12.52 12.51
CA VAL A 125 8.56 -12.08 11.37
C VAL A 125 9.74 -13.02 11.20
N GLU A 126 9.88 -13.56 10.00
CA GLU A 126 11.01 -14.40 9.61
C GLU A 126 11.79 -13.70 8.50
N SER A 127 13.11 -13.60 8.67
CA SER A 127 13.99 -13.04 7.63
C SER A 127 14.27 -14.11 6.61
N ILE A 128 13.84 -13.88 5.37
CA ILE A 128 14.26 -14.67 4.22
C ILE A 128 15.42 -13.88 3.61
N GLY A 129 16.54 -14.54 3.33
CA GLY A 129 17.75 -13.89 2.79
C GLY A 129 17.47 -12.84 1.69
N ASP A 130 18.41 -11.90 1.53
CA ASP A 130 18.28 -10.69 0.69
C ASP A 130 17.48 -9.53 1.33
N GLY A 131 17.34 -9.52 2.66
CA GLY A 131 16.71 -8.40 3.38
C GLY A 131 15.19 -8.34 3.25
N ARG A 132 14.55 -9.45 2.83
CA ARG A 132 13.09 -9.57 2.78
C ARG A 132 12.58 -10.23 4.06
N SER A 133 11.43 -9.77 4.53
CA SER A 133 10.77 -10.32 5.71
C SER A 133 9.45 -10.97 5.31
N VAL A 134 9.21 -12.17 5.83
CA VAL A 134 7.92 -12.85 5.72
C VAL A 134 7.19 -12.80 7.06
N PHE A 135 5.89 -12.55 6.98
CA PHE A 135 5.01 -12.39 8.13
C PHE A 135 4.16 -13.65 8.31
N VAL A 136 4.63 -14.56 9.16
CA VAL A 136 3.96 -15.83 9.41
C VAL A 136 2.82 -15.61 10.40
N LEU A 137 1.58 -15.76 9.92
CA LEU A 137 0.37 -15.58 10.72
C LEU A 137 0.30 -16.59 11.87
N LYS A 138 0.09 -16.07 13.09
CA LYS A 138 -0.09 -16.88 14.31
C LYS A 138 -1.50 -16.77 14.87
N HIS A 139 -2.06 -15.56 14.93
CA HIS A 139 -3.40 -15.34 15.47
C HIS A 139 -4.21 -14.37 14.61
N ILE A 140 -5.53 -14.58 14.61
CA ILE A 140 -6.50 -13.67 14.00
C ILE A 140 -7.47 -13.25 15.10
N VAL A 141 -7.52 -11.95 15.38
CA VAL A 141 -8.50 -11.37 16.30
C VAL A 141 -9.60 -10.73 15.46
N LYS A 142 -10.85 -11.09 15.73
CA LYS A 142 -12.01 -10.37 15.16
C LYS A 142 -12.29 -9.15 16.03
N LEU A 143 -12.45 -8.00 15.40
CA LEU A 143 -12.89 -6.80 16.08
C LEU A 143 -14.43 -6.81 16.13
N PRO A 144 -15.03 -6.35 17.23
CA PRO A 144 -16.46 -6.07 17.26
C PRO A 144 -16.80 -5.04 16.18
N ASP A 145 -18.05 -5.04 15.71
CA ASP A 145 -18.55 -4.00 14.79
C ASP A 145 -18.60 -2.66 15.53
N THR A 146 -17.48 -1.96 15.58
CA THR A 146 -17.42 -0.59 16.06
C THR A 146 -17.70 0.32 14.88
N GLU A 147 -18.83 1.03 14.91
CA GLU A 147 -19.06 2.18 14.04
C GLU A 147 -18.01 3.25 14.38
N LEU A 148 -17.06 3.46 13.47
CA LEU A 148 -16.12 4.59 13.48
C LEU A 148 -16.74 5.76 12.72
#